data_AF-A0A2T5BCW6-F1
#
_entry.id   AF-A0A2T5BCW6-F1
#
_cell.length_a   1.000
_cell.length_b   1.000
_cell.length_c   1.000
_cell.angle_alpha   90.00
_cell.angle_beta   90.00
_cell.angle_gamma   90.00
#
_symmetry.space_group_name_H-M   'P 1'
#
loop_
_entity.id
_entity.type
_entity.pdbx_description
1 polymer ?
#
loop_
_entity_poly.entity_id
_entity_poly.type
_entity_poly.pdbx_seq_one_letter_code
_entity_poly.pdbx_strand_id
1 'polypeptide(L)'
;MRCALPALAAALLMSCAPPAAKMPDTPGPSASPSLAHRMLRVYLTGYAYHDNSPARSSTICCPVLHKSAGGNGTYDDPITAAVPGSGATMEWPPGTRFYLPGIRRYVIVEDSGAGRTPAGVEGHLDVWVGGKGAPADEVDAEMDRITGDVTAELSPPRGRPVIKGPLFAP
;
A
#
# COMPACT_ATOMS: atom_id res chain seq x y z
N MET A 1 8.72 50.01 75.54
CA MET A 1 8.45 48.77 74.79
C MET A 1 8.67 49.09 73.32
N ARG A 2 9.80 48.67 72.74
CA ARG A 2 10.28 49.11 71.43
C ARG A 2 9.98 48.04 70.38
N CYS A 3 9.35 48.47 69.29
CA CYS A 3 9.18 47.72 68.04
C CYS A 3 10.52 47.31 67.45
N ALA A 4 10.61 46.10 66.89
CA ALA A 4 11.69 45.70 66.00
C ALA A 4 11.13 44.87 64.83
N LEU A 5 11.43 45.32 63.61
CA LEU A 5 11.27 44.59 62.34
C LEU A 5 12.24 43.39 62.29
N PRO A 6 12.02 42.42 61.38
CA PRO A 6 13.11 41.69 60.77
C PRO A 6 13.30 42.09 59.29
N ALA A 7 14.58 42.27 58.94
CA ALA A 7 15.10 42.50 57.60
C ALA A 7 15.29 41.17 56.83
N LEU A 8 15.30 41.28 55.49
CA LEU A 8 15.66 40.23 54.53
C LEU A 8 17.10 39.71 54.72
N ALA A 9 17.31 38.41 54.49
CA ALA A 9 18.52 37.87 53.88
C ALA A 9 18.26 36.51 53.20
N ALA A 10 18.66 36.40 51.93
CA ALA A 10 18.61 35.21 51.10
C ALA A 10 19.91 34.38 51.24
N ALA A 11 19.86 33.05 51.10
CA ALA A 11 21.02 32.26 50.65
C ALA A 11 20.65 30.83 50.15
N LEU A 12 21.02 30.60 48.88
CA LEU A 12 21.48 29.39 48.22
C LEU A 12 20.74 28.04 48.42
N LEU A 13 19.98 27.66 47.40
CA LEU A 13 19.73 26.25 47.08
C LEU A 13 20.88 25.72 46.21
N MET A 14 21.58 24.72 46.73
CA MET A 14 22.62 23.97 46.04
C MET A 14 21.97 23.01 45.04
N SER A 15 22.01 23.34 43.75
CA SER A 15 21.49 22.46 42.69
C SER A 15 22.56 21.44 42.29
N CYS A 16 22.43 20.20 42.77
CA CYS A 16 23.19 19.07 42.27
C CYS A 16 22.44 18.46 41.07
N ALA A 17 22.88 18.78 39.85
CA ALA A 17 22.41 18.11 38.65
C ALA A 17 23.20 16.80 38.46
N PRO A 18 22.56 15.63 38.25
CA PRO A 18 23.27 14.41 37.89
C PRO A 18 23.78 14.48 36.43
N PRO A 19 24.89 13.80 36.10
CA PRO A 19 25.42 13.77 34.75
C PRO A 19 24.48 12.95 33.84
N ALA A 20 24.19 13.49 32.65
CA ALA A 20 23.44 12.80 31.62
C ALA A 20 24.19 11.55 31.14
N ALA A 21 23.63 10.38 31.42
CA ALA A 21 24.08 9.12 30.83
C ALA A 21 23.77 9.14 29.31
N LYS A 22 24.78 8.87 28.49
CA LYS A 22 24.60 8.61 27.04
C LYS A 22 23.80 7.32 26.89
N MET A 23 22.58 7.43 26.35
CA MET A 23 21.80 6.27 25.93
C MET A 23 22.48 5.60 24.73
N PRO A 24 22.55 4.26 24.66
CA PRO A 24 23.03 3.56 23.48
C PRO A 24 22.02 3.70 22.32
N ASP A 25 22.55 3.91 21.12
CA ASP A 25 21.79 3.98 19.88
C ASP A 25 20.95 2.70 19.71
N THR A 26 19.62 2.85 19.69
CA THR A 26 18.70 1.77 19.37
C THR A 26 18.76 1.53 17.85
N PRO A 27 18.97 0.29 17.36
CA PRO A 27 18.84 0.01 15.94
C PRO A 27 17.44 0.38 15.46
N GLY A 28 17.35 1.24 14.44
CA GLY A 28 16.10 1.63 13.80
C GLY A 28 15.33 0.43 13.22
N PRO A 29 14.06 0.62 12.81
CA PRO A 29 13.21 -0.47 12.36
C PRO A 29 13.88 -1.22 11.20
N SER A 30 14.00 -2.54 11.38
CA SER A 30 14.54 -3.48 10.42
C SER A 30 13.77 -3.33 9.09
N ALA A 31 14.44 -2.82 8.05
CA ALA A 31 13.86 -2.78 6.72
C ALA A 31 13.55 -4.21 6.30
N SER A 32 12.27 -4.53 6.09
CA SER A 32 11.88 -5.77 5.41
C SER A 32 12.67 -5.85 4.10
N PRO A 33 13.19 -7.04 3.72
CA PRO A 33 13.94 -7.17 2.48
C PRO A 33 13.03 -6.73 1.32
N SER A 34 13.40 -5.65 0.64
CA SER A 34 12.69 -5.22 -0.56
C SER A 34 12.89 -6.28 -1.64
N LEU A 35 11.81 -6.75 -2.25
CA LEU A 35 11.89 -7.69 -3.36
C LEU A 35 12.75 -7.10 -4.49
N ALA A 36 13.63 -7.92 -5.08
CA ALA A 36 14.51 -7.47 -6.14
C ALA A 36 13.71 -7.06 -7.39
N HIS A 37 14.10 -5.93 -7.97
CA HIS A 37 13.54 -5.44 -9.23
C HIS A 37 13.81 -6.44 -10.36
N ARG A 38 12.75 -6.87 -11.06
CA ARG A 38 12.85 -7.71 -12.26
C ARG A 38 11.55 -7.69 -13.07
N MET A 39 11.64 -8.14 -14.32
CA MET A 39 10.47 -8.45 -15.15
C MET A 39 10.01 -9.89 -14.88
N LEU A 40 8.70 -10.12 -14.88
CA LEU A 40 8.08 -11.44 -14.79
C LEU A 40 6.81 -11.51 -15.65
N ARG A 41 6.28 -12.72 -15.82
CA ARG A 41 4.94 -12.93 -16.39
C ARG A 41 3.94 -13.17 -15.27
N VAL A 42 2.81 -12.49 -15.33
CA VAL A 42 1.68 -12.69 -14.40
C VAL A 42 0.41 -12.97 -15.19
N TYR A 43 -0.53 -13.67 -14.58
CA TYR A 43 -1.92 -13.62 -15.00
C TYR A 43 -2.54 -12.36 -14.41
N LEU A 44 -3.16 -11.54 -15.24
CA LEU A 44 -3.87 -10.32 -14.84
C LEU A 44 -5.37 -10.56 -14.99
N THR A 45 -6.15 -10.18 -13.99
CA THR A 45 -7.60 -10.02 -14.07
C THR A 45 -7.99 -8.65 -13.49
N GLY A 46 -9.27 -8.29 -13.62
CA GLY A 46 -9.84 -7.16 -12.90
C GLY A 46 -10.91 -7.60 -11.90
N TYR A 47 -11.07 -6.82 -10.84
CA TYR A 47 -12.19 -6.88 -9.91
C TYR A 47 -12.72 -5.46 -9.63
N ALA A 48 -13.97 -5.36 -9.22
CA ALA A 48 -14.72 -4.11 -9.18
C ALA A 48 -15.55 -3.96 -7.90
N TYR A 49 -16.23 -2.82 -7.79
CA TYR A 49 -17.10 -2.52 -6.67
C TYR A 49 -18.23 -3.55 -6.52
N HIS A 50 -18.84 -4.01 -7.61
CA HIS A 50 -20.01 -4.90 -7.53
C HIS A 50 -19.67 -6.33 -7.14
N ASP A 51 -18.49 -6.82 -7.52
CA ASP A 51 -18.02 -8.20 -7.29
C ASP A 51 -16.91 -8.32 -6.24
N ASN A 52 -16.50 -7.22 -5.61
CA ASN A 52 -15.60 -7.25 -4.45
C ASN A 52 -16.12 -8.18 -3.34
N SER A 53 -15.26 -8.56 -2.40
CA SER A 53 -15.64 -9.30 -1.21
C SER A 53 -15.30 -8.51 0.06
N PRO A 54 -16.28 -7.88 0.75
CA PRO A 54 -17.73 -7.93 0.51
C PRO A 54 -18.20 -7.20 -0.75
N ALA A 55 -19.25 -7.74 -1.38
CA ALA A 55 -19.84 -7.17 -2.60
C ALA A 55 -20.38 -5.76 -2.36
N ARG A 56 -20.35 -4.94 -3.41
CA ARG A 56 -20.77 -3.53 -3.37
C ARG A 56 -19.97 -2.73 -2.34
N SER A 57 -18.67 -2.97 -2.28
CA SER A 57 -17.77 -2.25 -1.38
C SER A 57 -16.40 -2.04 -2.03
N SER A 58 -15.62 -1.10 -1.49
CA SER A 58 -14.20 -0.92 -1.80
C SER A 58 -13.33 -1.37 -0.62
N THR A 59 -13.83 -2.31 0.19
CA THR A 59 -13.10 -2.85 1.35
C THR A 59 -11.87 -3.61 0.86
N ILE A 60 -10.77 -3.52 1.60
CA ILE A 60 -9.53 -4.25 1.33
C ILE A 60 -9.06 -4.94 2.61
N CYS A 61 -8.42 -6.09 2.50
CA CYS A 61 -7.95 -6.83 3.67
C CYS A 61 -6.73 -6.20 4.35
N CYS A 62 -5.87 -5.55 3.57
CA CYS A 62 -4.45 -5.46 3.89
C CYS A 62 -3.88 -4.06 3.56
N PRO A 63 -4.43 -2.98 4.16
CA PRO A 63 -4.07 -1.61 3.83
C PRO A 63 -2.60 -1.31 4.13
N VAL A 64 -1.91 -0.64 3.20
CA VAL A 64 -0.54 -0.13 3.39
C VAL A 64 -0.46 1.37 3.06
N LEU A 65 -1.00 1.75 1.91
CA LEU A 65 -1.11 3.09 1.39
C LEU A 65 -2.56 3.59 1.40
N HIS A 66 -3.51 2.78 0.90
CA HIS A 66 -4.92 3.13 0.84
C HIS A 66 -5.71 2.59 2.03
N LYS A 67 -6.84 3.21 2.34
CA LYS A 67 -7.83 2.71 3.32
C LYS A 67 -8.94 1.87 2.69
N SER A 68 -9.02 1.89 1.35
CA SER A 68 -10.02 1.23 0.52
C SER A 68 -9.46 1.09 -0.89
N ALA A 69 -9.96 0.13 -1.67
CA ALA A 69 -9.52 -0.10 -3.04
C ALA A 69 -9.68 1.16 -3.89
N GLY A 70 -8.67 1.48 -4.70
CA GLY A 70 -8.63 2.72 -5.47
C GLY A 70 -7.31 2.93 -6.18
N GLY A 71 -6.91 4.20 -6.29
CA GLY A 71 -5.68 4.63 -6.94
C GLY A 71 -5.89 5.19 -8.34
N ASN A 72 -4.93 6.01 -8.79
CA ASN A 72 -4.93 6.63 -10.13
C ASN A 72 -3.86 6.06 -11.06
N GLY A 73 -3.11 5.05 -10.62
CA GLY A 73 -2.13 4.34 -11.43
C GLY A 73 -0.75 4.97 -11.49
N THR A 74 -0.52 6.07 -10.78
CA THR A 74 0.83 6.65 -10.65
C THR A 74 1.64 5.90 -9.61
N TYR A 75 2.96 6.14 -9.56
CA TYR A 75 3.81 5.48 -8.56
C TYR A 75 3.40 5.82 -7.11
N ASP A 76 2.97 7.07 -6.88
CA ASP A 76 2.58 7.57 -5.56
C ASP A 76 1.13 7.25 -5.19
N ASP A 77 0.29 6.94 -6.18
CA ASP A 77 -1.10 6.55 -6.02
C ASP A 77 -1.41 5.36 -6.96
N PRO A 78 -0.74 4.21 -6.76
CA PRO A 78 -0.89 3.01 -7.59
C PRO A 78 -2.27 2.40 -7.41
N ILE A 79 -2.75 1.64 -8.40
CA ILE A 79 -4.04 0.97 -8.29
C ILE A 79 -3.95 -0.22 -7.33
N THR A 80 -4.94 -0.38 -6.46
CA THR A 80 -5.03 -1.54 -5.57
C THR A 80 -5.11 -2.85 -6.36
N ALA A 81 -4.36 -3.86 -5.92
CA ALA A 81 -4.43 -5.21 -6.45
C ALA A 81 -4.66 -6.22 -5.32
N ALA A 82 -5.47 -7.23 -5.62
CA ALA A 82 -5.59 -8.47 -4.88
C ALA A 82 -4.60 -9.52 -5.41
N VAL A 83 -4.18 -10.41 -4.51
CA VAL A 83 -3.32 -11.56 -4.83
C VAL A 83 -3.87 -12.84 -4.21
N PRO A 84 -3.41 -14.02 -4.66
CA PRO A 84 -3.88 -15.28 -4.12
C PRO A 84 -3.45 -15.48 -2.66
N GLY A 85 -4.24 -16.25 -1.92
CA GLY A 85 -4.02 -16.51 -0.50
C GLY A 85 -4.64 -15.43 0.41
N SER A 86 -4.35 -15.51 1.70
CA SER A 86 -4.80 -14.54 2.70
C SER A 86 -3.87 -14.51 3.92
N GLY A 87 -3.81 -13.36 4.61
CA GLY A 87 -2.94 -13.18 5.77
C GLY A 87 -1.48 -13.56 5.48
N ALA A 88 -0.91 -14.47 6.26
CA ALA A 88 0.47 -14.92 6.10
C ALA A 88 0.71 -15.80 4.84
N THR A 89 -0.35 -16.21 4.13
CA THR A 89 -0.28 -17.06 2.93
C THR A 89 -0.41 -16.29 1.62
N MET A 90 -0.51 -14.96 1.68
CA MET A 90 -0.57 -14.14 0.48
C MET A 90 0.68 -14.36 -0.38
N GLU A 91 0.47 -14.60 -1.68
CA GLU A 91 1.55 -14.90 -2.63
C GLU A 91 2.55 -13.74 -2.75
N TRP A 92 2.05 -12.51 -2.63
CA TRP A 92 2.85 -11.31 -2.54
C TRP A 92 2.54 -10.57 -1.23
N PRO A 93 3.56 -10.11 -0.48
CA PRO A 93 3.34 -9.33 0.72
C PRO A 93 2.57 -8.03 0.43
N PRO A 94 1.68 -7.58 1.33
CA PRO A 94 1.10 -6.25 1.24
C PRO A 94 2.16 -5.15 1.07
N GLY A 95 1.88 -4.17 0.22
CA GLY A 95 2.80 -3.10 -0.15
C GLY A 95 3.70 -3.42 -1.36
N THR A 96 3.70 -4.66 -1.85
CA THR A 96 4.44 -5.01 -3.07
C THR A 96 3.91 -4.21 -4.25
N ARG A 97 4.79 -3.52 -4.98
CA ARG A 97 4.44 -2.74 -6.16
C ARG A 97 4.82 -3.46 -7.44
N PHE A 98 3.95 -3.33 -8.43
CA PHE A 98 4.22 -3.71 -9.81
C PHE A 98 3.96 -2.53 -10.74
N TYR A 99 4.64 -2.53 -11.89
CA TYR A 99 4.23 -1.73 -13.03
C TYR A 99 3.78 -2.67 -14.15
N LEU A 100 2.65 -2.37 -14.75
CA LEU A 100 2.01 -3.15 -15.81
C LEU A 100 2.12 -2.37 -17.13
N PRO A 101 3.12 -2.65 -17.99
CA PRO A 101 3.36 -1.88 -19.21
C PRO A 101 2.18 -1.90 -20.18
N GLY A 102 1.45 -3.01 -20.27
CA GLY A 102 0.31 -3.18 -21.18
C GLY A 102 -0.85 -2.22 -20.91
N ILE A 103 -1.07 -1.86 -19.64
CA ILE A 103 -2.12 -0.90 -19.23
C ILE A 103 -1.54 0.42 -18.71
N ARG A 104 -0.21 0.57 -18.67
CA ARG A 104 0.52 1.76 -18.21
C ARG A 104 0.06 2.23 -16.83
N ARG A 105 -0.03 1.30 -15.89
CA ARG A 105 -0.39 1.56 -14.48
C ARG A 105 0.66 0.98 -13.54
N TYR A 106 0.92 1.70 -12.45
CA TYR A 106 1.45 1.08 -11.24
C TYR A 106 0.31 0.47 -10.44
N VAL A 107 0.58 -0.68 -9.82
CA VAL A 107 -0.33 -1.35 -8.90
C VAL A 107 0.37 -1.69 -7.59
N ILE A 108 -0.40 -1.82 -6.51
CA ILE A 108 0.09 -2.17 -5.17
C ILE A 108 -0.76 -3.27 -4.56
N VAL A 109 -0.12 -4.27 -3.98
CA VAL A 109 -0.81 -5.35 -3.26
C VAL A 109 -1.32 -4.81 -1.94
N GLU A 110 -2.63 -4.68 -1.79
CA GLU A 110 -3.28 -4.28 -0.53
C GLU A 110 -4.55 -5.06 -0.25
N ASP A 111 -4.85 -6.03 -1.10
CA ASP A 111 -6.00 -6.88 -0.98
C ASP A 111 -5.64 -8.34 -1.25
N SER A 112 -6.58 -9.24 -0.97
CA SER A 112 -6.38 -10.69 -1.09
C SER A 112 -7.62 -11.37 -1.65
N GLY A 113 -7.50 -12.65 -2.00
CA GLY A 113 -8.64 -13.45 -2.45
C GLY A 113 -8.74 -13.61 -3.96
N ALA A 114 -7.72 -13.17 -4.71
CA ALA A 114 -7.60 -13.52 -6.12
C ALA A 114 -7.54 -15.06 -6.30
N GLY A 115 -8.01 -15.55 -7.44
CA GLY A 115 -7.93 -16.97 -7.80
C GLY A 115 -6.49 -17.50 -7.81
N ARG A 116 -6.28 -18.82 -7.78
CA ARG A 116 -4.90 -19.36 -7.79
C ARG A 116 -4.12 -18.94 -9.05
N THR A 117 -2.83 -18.70 -8.89
CA THR A 117 -1.90 -18.48 -10.01
C THR A 117 -1.93 -19.65 -11.00
N PRO A 118 -2.26 -19.41 -12.28
CA PRO A 118 -2.24 -20.44 -13.31
C PRO A 118 -0.83 -20.98 -13.58
N ALA A 119 -0.75 -22.20 -14.12
CA ALA A 119 0.53 -22.76 -14.54
C ALA A 119 1.16 -21.95 -15.68
N GLY A 120 2.48 -21.76 -15.64
CA GLY A 120 3.24 -21.08 -16.69
C GLY A 120 3.45 -19.57 -16.47
N VAL A 121 2.84 -18.98 -15.45
CA VAL A 121 3.11 -17.61 -14.97
C VAL A 121 3.70 -17.64 -13.56
N GLU A 122 4.33 -16.54 -13.14
CA GLU A 122 4.98 -16.40 -11.83
C GLU A 122 4.07 -15.79 -10.76
N GLY A 123 2.87 -15.34 -11.13
CA GLY A 123 1.89 -14.82 -10.18
C GLY A 123 0.56 -14.44 -10.79
N HIS A 124 -0.39 -14.09 -9.93
CA HIS A 124 -1.69 -13.55 -10.31
C HIS A 124 -1.91 -12.21 -9.62
N LEU A 125 -2.28 -11.20 -10.40
CA LEU A 125 -2.71 -9.89 -9.92
C LEU A 125 -4.15 -9.66 -10.38
N ASP A 126 -5.03 -9.39 -9.43
CA ASP A 126 -6.41 -9.04 -9.69
C ASP A 126 -6.60 -7.54 -9.37
N VAL A 127 -6.72 -6.69 -10.38
CA VAL A 127 -6.58 -5.23 -10.21
C VAL A 127 -7.92 -4.52 -10.09
N TRP A 128 -8.00 -3.56 -9.17
CA TRP A 128 -9.22 -2.80 -8.93
C TRP A 128 -9.57 -1.90 -10.12
N VAL A 129 -10.73 -2.13 -10.75
CA VAL A 129 -11.18 -1.32 -11.88
C VAL A 129 -12.09 -0.16 -11.48
N GLY A 130 -12.76 -0.25 -10.33
CA GLY A 130 -13.72 0.77 -9.86
C GLY A 130 -15.18 0.35 -10.04
N GLY A 131 -15.99 1.13 -10.75
CA GLY A 131 -17.36 0.75 -11.13
C GLY A 131 -18.48 1.12 -10.15
N LYS A 132 -18.22 1.89 -9.09
CA LYS A 132 -19.30 2.34 -8.17
C LYS A 132 -20.29 3.24 -8.91
N GLY A 133 -21.52 2.76 -9.05
CA GLY A 133 -22.61 3.49 -9.73
C GLY A 133 -22.63 3.33 -11.25
N ALA A 134 -21.74 2.51 -11.81
CA ALA A 134 -21.73 2.15 -13.23
C ALA A 134 -22.58 0.89 -13.49
N PRO A 135 -23.03 0.67 -14.74
CA PRO A 135 -23.61 -0.61 -15.17
C PRO A 135 -22.59 -1.74 -15.02
N ALA A 136 -23.00 -2.87 -14.44
CA ALA A 136 -22.08 -3.97 -14.17
C ALA A 136 -21.49 -4.58 -15.44
N ASP A 137 -22.26 -4.66 -16.52
CA ASP A 137 -21.85 -5.18 -17.82
C ASP A 137 -20.75 -4.33 -18.49
N GLU A 138 -20.80 -3.00 -18.34
CA GLU A 138 -19.73 -2.12 -18.82
C GLU A 138 -18.42 -2.33 -18.03
N VAL A 139 -18.54 -2.53 -16.72
CA VAL A 139 -17.38 -2.78 -15.85
C VAL A 139 -16.80 -4.17 -16.11
N ASP A 140 -17.65 -5.19 -16.27
CA ASP A 140 -17.27 -6.55 -16.63
C ASP A 140 -16.53 -6.57 -17.98
N ALA A 141 -16.99 -5.80 -18.97
CA ALA A 141 -16.30 -5.67 -20.25
C ALA A 141 -14.89 -5.06 -20.11
N GLU A 142 -14.68 -4.12 -19.20
CA GLU A 142 -13.34 -3.57 -18.92
C GLU A 142 -12.43 -4.58 -18.21
N MET A 143 -12.97 -5.39 -17.29
CA MET A 143 -12.24 -6.47 -16.63
C MET A 143 -11.83 -7.55 -17.63
N ASP A 144 -12.73 -7.93 -18.55
CA ASP A 144 -12.43 -8.86 -19.64
C ASP A 144 -11.36 -8.31 -20.58
N ARG A 145 -11.41 -7.01 -20.91
CA ARG A 145 -10.45 -6.35 -21.81
C ARG A 145 -9.01 -6.41 -21.32
N ILE A 146 -8.78 -6.37 -20.01
CA ILE A 146 -7.44 -6.41 -19.41
C ILE A 146 -6.97 -7.82 -19.06
N THR A 147 -7.86 -8.81 -19.08
CA THR A 147 -7.59 -10.15 -18.57
C THR A 147 -6.64 -10.93 -19.47
N GLY A 148 -5.63 -11.56 -18.88
CA GLY A 148 -4.73 -12.48 -19.57
C GLY A 148 -3.30 -12.50 -19.02
N ASP A 149 -2.45 -13.30 -19.67
CA ASP A 149 -1.04 -13.37 -19.36
C ASP A 149 -0.30 -12.10 -19.84
N VAL A 150 0.26 -11.34 -18.90
CA VAL A 150 0.94 -10.08 -19.19
C VAL A 150 2.34 -10.03 -18.59
N THR A 151 3.17 -9.15 -19.13
CA THR A 151 4.43 -8.77 -18.50
C THR A 151 4.16 -7.81 -17.35
N ALA A 152 4.78 -8.06 -16.20
CA ALA A 152 4.80 -7.16 -15.06
C ALA A 152 6.24 -6.87 -14.63
N GLU A 153 6.45 -5.68 -14.11
CA GLU A 153 7.72 -5.25 -13.53
C GLU A 153 7.57 -5.22 -12.01
N LEU A 154 8.17 -6.18 -11.31
CA LEU A 154 8.21 -6.22 -9.85
C LEU A 154 9.18 -5.17 -9.31
N SER A 155 8.80 -4.55 -8.19
CA SER A 155 9.56 -3.47 -7.54
C SER A 155 10.04 -2.43 -8.56
N PRO A 156 9.12 -1.85 -9.37
CA PRO A 156 9.50 -0.94 -10.45
C PRO A 156 10.09 0.36 -9.85
N PRO A 157 10.98 1.05 -10.56
CA PRO A 157 11.36 2.40 -10.20
C PRO A 157 10.23 3.38 -10.54
N ARG A 158 10.37 4.60 -10.04
CA ARG A 158 9.55 5.75 -10.45
C ARG A 158 9.79 6.10 -11.93
N GLY A 159 8.87 6.89 -12.51
CA GLY A 159 9.07 7.52 -13.82
C GLY A 159 8.65 6.69 -15.03
N ARG A 160 7.93 5.58 -14.84
CA ARG A 160 7.30 4.87 -15.97
C ARG A 160 6.18 5.72 -16.59
N PRO A 161 5.92 5.60 -17.91
CA PRO A 161 4.78 6.26 -18.53
C PRO A 161 3.47 5.80 -17.91
N VAL A 162 2.61 6.74 -17.51
CA VAL A 162 1.32 6.45 -16.88
C VAL A 162 0.19 7.06 -17.70
N ILE A 163 -0.91 6.32 -17.82
CA ILE A 163 -2.21 6.92 -18.14
C ILE A 163 -2.88 7.12 -16.78
N LYS A 164 -3.01 8.37 -16.34
CA LYS A 164 -3.50 8.67 -14.99
C LYS A 164 -5.02 8.54 -14.95
N GLY A 165 -5.53 7.93 -13.88
CA GLY A 165 -6.95 7.75 -13.63
C GLY A 165 -7.30 6.31 -13.31
N PRO A 166 -8.58 6.04 -12.98
CA PRO A 166 -9.07 4.68 -12.81
C PRO A 166 -8.87 3.85 -14.09
N LEU A 167 -9.01 2.53 -13.98
CA LEU A 167 -9.04 1.66 -15.17
C LEU A 167 -10.38 1.79 -15.88
N PHE A 168 -11.48 1.66 -15.14
CA PHE A 168 -12.81 1.96 -15.66
C PHE A 168 -13.11 3.46 -15.56
N ALA A 169 -13.39 4.09 -16.70
CA ALA A 169 -13.95 5.43 -16.79
C ALA A 169 -15.12 5.39 -17.79
N PRO A 170 -16.37 5.70 -17.37
CA PRO A 170 -17.52 5.76 -18.26
C PRO A 170 -17.45 6.95 -19.23
#